data_AF-A0A968I0U3-F1
#
_entry.id   AF-A0A968I0U3-F1
#
_cell.length_a   1.000
_cell.length_b   1.000
_cell.length_c   1.000
_cell.angle_alpha   90.00
_cell.angle_beta   90.00
_cell.angle_gamma   90.00
#
_symmetry.space_group_name_H-M   'P 1'
#
loop_
_entity.id
_entity.type
_entity.pdbx_description
1 polymer ?
#
loop_
_entity_poly.entity_id
_entity_poly.type
_entity_poly.pdbx_seq_one_letter_code
_entity_poly.pdbx_strand_id
1 'polypeptide(L)'
;MNDKTEHIASEEAWAEFLSSGARLRDTDLEATNRVLNAIQLEREGVEDGSVWAKFLSDAAQRSPSDAAVTSPVLQAVRLERGRVHRWRVNVTRFVAGAAAAAAVIAAVAVFVTRDGSRPERRVQRVSGSGSRLVMTTFKQLRWALGVLLLAGVTLAQNVPMPPANPLNYFLRVLDNEARLNVRGVVSERQVFPPRKEAEATRGDIPAPPPIFPMLLRQGWTVAVSSGEQIAGRETWRLEFKPRNDRAARFTYWMDREWSIRLGVQETDARGDVTYNARYTTLEKPMKRTSPRNLTRLEPRPKLEAFVKQQIGGYYLPDGFRLFEVRPRTVRDNQNALELRVSNGLSVLVIVFSPVGTGKSPKVAVRDLKGSWVWVIGNLPQDELERVATSLRAPLQIGSLLNGFSGAPR
;
A
#
# COMPACT_ATOMS: atom_id res chain seq x y z
N MET A 1 22.43 13.39 17.10
CA MET A 1 23.03 12.04 17.03
C MET A 1 22.13 11.15 17.87
N ASN A 2 21.22 10.43 17.23
CA ASN A 2 20.48 9.27 17.73
C ASN A 2 19.52 8.84 16.60
N ASP A 3 19.02 7.60 16.68
CA ASP A 3 18.06 6.92 15.78
C ASP A 3 18.58 6.08 14.60
N LYS A 4 19.89 5.91 14.44
CA LYS A 4 20.39 4.71 13.72
C LYS A 4 20.81 3.58 14.64
N THR A 5 20.70 3.78 15.95
CA THR A 5 21.00 2.77 16.95
C THR A 5 19.83 1.81 17.18
N GLU A 6 18.55 2.14 17.00
CA GLU A 6 17.49 1.24 17.49
C GLU A 6 17.20 -0.01 16.63
N HIS A 7 17.34 0.05 15.30
CA HIS A 7 17.05 -1.13 14.45
C HIS A 7 18.28 -2.01 14.17
N ILE A 8 19.48 -1.44 14.19
CA ILE A 8 20.71 -2.24 14.22
C ILE A 8 20.89 -2.80 15.64
N ALA A 9 20.48 -2.06 16.69
CA ALA A 9 20.40 -2.63 18.03
C ALA A 9 19.36 -3.75 18.13
N SER A 10 18.34 -3.88 17.28
CA SER A 10 17.48 -5.07 17.37
C SER A 10 18.22 -6.33 16.90
N GLU A 11 18.89 -6.33 15.73
CA GLU A 11 19.65 -7.51 15.29
C GLU A 11 20.95 -7.72 16.08
N GLU A 12 21.69 -6.66 16.43
CA GLU A 12 22.89 -6.73 17.27
C GLU A 12 22.54 -7.06 18.73
N ALA A 13 21.49 -6.51 19.33
CA ALA A 13 21.08 -6.92 20.68
C ALA A 13 20.48 -8.33 20.68
N TRP A 14 19.83 -8.79 19.62
CA TRP A 14 19.44 -10.21 19.51
C TRP A 14 20.66 -11.12 19.33
N ALA A 15 21.67 -10.73 18.55
CA ALA A 15 22.91 -11.49 18.37
C ALA A 15 23.80 -11.47 19.63
N GLU A 16 23.89 -10.34 20.33
CA GLU A 16 24.58 -10.15 21.60
C GLU A 16 23.83 -10.89 22.73
N PHE A 17 22.50 -10.87 22.74
CA PHE A 17 21.66 -11.66 23.65
C PHE A 17 21.86 -13.17 23.42
N LEU A 18 21.79 -13.65 22.18
CA LEU A 18 22.02 -15.06 21.83
C LEU A 18 23.46 -15.52 22.14
N SER A 19 24.45 -14.62 22.05
CA SER A 19 25.85 -14.93 22.41
C SER A 19 26.16 -14.78 23.90
N SER A 20 25.38 -13.99 24.65
CA SER A 20 25.50 -13.84 26.10
C SER A 20 24.90 -15.01 26.91
N GLY A 21 24.15 -15.90 26.25
CA GLY A 21 23.46 -17.06 26.86
C GLY A 21 24.35 -18.11 27.54
N ALA A 22 25.67 -17.96 27.53
CA ALA A 22 26.59 -18.89 28.20
C ALA A 22 26.80 -18.62 29.70
N ARG A 23 26.24 -17.56 30.29
CA ARG A 23 26.48 -17.22 31.70
C ARG A 23 25.28 -16.60 32.42
N LEU A 24 24.23 -17.36 32.71
CA LEU A 24 23.26 -16.94 33.73
C LEU A 24 22.76 -18.14 34.54
N ARG A 25 23.19 -18.21 35.80
CA ARG A 25 22.41 -18.75 36.93
C ARG A 25 21.93 -17.52 37.71
N ASP A 26 20.66 -17.53 38.11
CA ASP A 26 19.83 -16.45 38.67
C ASP A 26 19.43 -15.36 37.64
N THR A 27 18.17 -15.21 37.18
CA THR A 27 16.88 -15.79 37.56
C THR A 27 16.06 -16.07 36.27
N ASP A 28 15.61 -17.32 36.09
CA ASP A 28 14.87 -17.75 34.88
C ASP A 28 13.62 -16.91 34.60
N LEU A 29 13.04 -16.29 35.63
CA LEU A 29 11.81 -15.50 35.51
C LEU A 29 12.04 -14.15 34.83
N GLU A 30 13.15 -13.45 35.13
CA GLU A 30 13.45 -12.15 34.52
C GLU A 30 13.87 -12.30 33.06
N ALA A 31 14.66 -13.32 32.76
CA ALA A 31 15.04 -13.65 31.39
C ALA A 31 13.79 -14.01 30.56
N THR A 32 12.89 -14.83 31.13
CA THR A 32 11.61 -15.17 30.50
C THR A 32 10.73 -13.94 30.27
N ASN A 33 10.61 -13.04 31.26
CA ASN A 33 9.80 -11.83 31.13
C ASN A 33 10.38 -10.84 30.09
N ARG A 34 11.71 -10.74 29.97
CA ARG A 34 12.36 -9.93 28.92
C ARG A 34 12.08 -10.48 27.53
N VAL A 35 12.18 -11.81 27.36
CA VAL A 35 11.86 -12.48 26.10
C VAL A 35 10.38 -12.28 25.75
N LEU A 36 9.47 -12.45 26.70
CA LEU A 36 8.04 -12.23 26.49
C LEU A 36 7.71 -10.78 26.11
N ASN A 37 8.35 -9.79 26.73
CA ASN A 37 8.16 -8.37 26.39
C ASN A 37 8.70 -8.04 24.99
N ALA A 38 9.86 -8.58 24.60
CA ALA A 38 10.41 -8.41 23.25
C ALA A 38 9.51 -9.06 22.19
N ILE A 39 9.01 -10.27 22.47
CA ILE A 39 8.01 -10.97 21.64
C ILE A 39 6.72 -10.16 21.52
N GLN A 40 6.28 -9.50 22.59
CA GLN A 40 5.06 -8.70 22.57
C GLN A 40 5.21 -7.39 21.77
N LEU A 41 6.33 -6.68 21.91
CA LEU A 41 6.64 -5.49 21.12
C LEU A 41 6.75 -5.79 19.62
N GLU A 42 7.42 -6.89 19.26
CA GLU A 42 7.50 -7.35 17.88
C GLU A 42 6.13 -7.77 17.34
N ARG A 43 5.30 -8.44 18.16
CA ARG A 43 3.92 -8.80 17.79
C ARG A 43 3.08 -7.56 17.47
N GLU A 44 3.17 -6.51 18.28
CA GLU A 44 2.40 -5.27 18.06
C GLU A 44 2.76 -4.60 16.73
N GLY A 45 3.94 -4.87 16.18
CA GLY A 45 4.36 -4.47 14.83
C GLY A 45 3.92 -5.40 13.69
N VAL A 46 3.36 -6.58 13.98
CA VAL A 46 3.03 -7.60 12.96
C VAL A 46 1.50 -7.79 12.85
N GLU A 47 0.92 -7.23 11.79
CA GLU A 47 -0.53 -7.25 11.51
C GLU A 47 -1.09 -8.64 11.13
N ASP A 48 -0.25 -9.58 10.72
CA ASP A 48 -0.66 -10.92 10.28
C ASP A 48 -0.14 -12.01 11.22
N GLY A 49 -1.07 -12.61 11.98
CA GLY A 49 -0.77 -13.69 12.92
C GLY A 49 -0.13 -14.93 12.28
N SER A 50 -0.27 -15.14 10.96
CA SER A 50 0.38 -16.23 10.23
C SER A 50 1.87 -15.96 9.95
N VAL A 51 2.23 -14.70 9.66
CA VAL A 51 3.62 -14.24 9.51
C VAL A 51 4.32 -14.31 10.86
N TRP A 52 3.64 -13.88 11.92
CA TRP A 52 4.14 -13.99 13.29
C TRP A 52 4.36 -15.44 13.73
N ALA A 53 3.41 -16.34 13.44
CA ALA A 53 3.55 -17.76 13.76
C ALA A 53 4.71 -18.41 13.01
N LYS A 54 4.97 -18.01 11.76
CA LYS A 54 6.12 -18.48 10.98
C LYS A 54 7.44 -17.96 11.56
N PHE A 55 7.50 -16.67 11.88
CA PHE A 55 8.66 -16.05 12.52
C PHE A 55 9.05 -16.77 13.83
N LEU A 56 8.07 -16.99 14.71
CA LEU A 56 8.31 -17.72 15.97
C LEU A 56 8.75 -19.17 15.72
N SER A 57 8.21 -19.83 14.70
CA SER A 57 8.62 -21.19 14.32
C SER A 57 10.06 -21.22 13.81
N ASP A 58 10.46 -20.26 12.98
CA ASP A 58 11.82 -20.16 12.44
C ASP A 58 12.83 -19.81 13.55
N ALA A 59 12.44 -18.97 14.51
CA ALA A 59 13.24 -18.65 15.69
C ALA A 59 13.46 -19.88 16.59
N ALA A 60 12.42 -20.68 16.84
CA ALA A 60 12.54 -21.93 17.61
C ALA A 60 13.46 -22.96 16.93
N GLN A 61 13.46 -23.01 15.59
CA GLN A 61 14.30 -23.94 14.83
C GLN A 61 15.78 -23.58 14.83
N ARG A 62 16.13 -22.28 15.00
CA ARG A 62 17.52 -21.82 15.00
C ARG A 62 18.25 -22.07 16.32
N SER A 63 17.52 -22.22 17.42
CA SER A 63 18.09 -22.43 18.77
C SER A 63 17.45 -23.62 19.50
N PRO A 64 17.53 -24.86 18.96
CA PRO A 64 16.78 -26.01 19.48
C PRO A 64 17.26 -26.54 20.84
N SER A 65 18.48 -26.18 21.27
CA SER A 65 19.09 -26.65 22.52
C SER A 65 18.93 -25.70 23.71
N ASP A 66 18.39 -24.50 23.49
CA ASP A 66 18.20 -23.50 24.54
C ASP A 66 16.79 -23.57 25.12
N ALA A 67 16.64 -24.25 26.25
CA ALA A 67 15.36 -24.46 26.91
C ALA A 67 14.70 -23.14 27.38
N ALA A 68 15.50 -22.11 27.67
CA ALA A 68 15.00 -20.80 28.13
C ALA A 68 14.36 -20.00 26.98
N VAL A 69 14.80 -20.20 25.74
CA VAL A 69 14.22 -19.56 24.54
C VAL A 69 13.13 -20.44 23.92
N THR A 70 13.33 -21.75 23.91
CA THR A 70 12.44 -22.69 23.22
C THR A 70 11.08 -22.80 23.89
N SER A 71 11.02 -22.81 25.23
CA SER A 71 9.76 -22.98 25.97
C SER A 71 8.80 -21.77 25.79
N PRO A 72 9.23 -20.50 25.96
CA PRO A 72 8.38 -19.34 25.73
C PRO A 72 7.95 -19.19 24.26
N VAL A 73 8.84 -19.47 23.31
CA VAL A 73 8.51 -19.40 21.87
C VAL A 73 7.48 -20.46 21.50
N LEU A 74 7.62 -21.70 21.97
CA LEU A 74 6.61 -22.75 21.76
C LEU A 74 5.27 -22.40 22.42
N GLN A 75 5.28 -21.77 23.59
CA GLN A 75 4.06 -21.28 24.25
C GLN A 75 3.39 -20.16 23.43
N ALA A 76 4.16 -19.22 22.90
CA ALA A 76 3.67 -18.17 22.01
C ALA A 76 3.08 -18.74 20.72
N VAL A 77 3.73 -19.74 20.10
CA VAL A 77 3.21 -20.45 18.92
C VAL A 77 1.91 -21.19 19.25
N ARG A 78 1.81 -21.88 20.40
CA ARG A 78 0.57 -22.55 20.81
C ARG A 78 -0.57 -21.57 21.03
N LEU A 79 -0.32 -20.44 21.70
CA LEU A 79 -1.31 -19.38 21.90
C LEU A 79 -1.78 -18.79 20.57
N GLU A 80 -0.87 -18.56 19.63
CA GLU A 80 -1.20 -18.00 18.31
C GLU A 80 -1.99 -19.00 17.46
N ARG A 81 -1.59 -20.27 17.43
CA ARG A 81 -2.36 -21.34 16.78
C ARG A 81 -3.77 -21.45 17.37
N GLY A 82 -3.92 -21.32 18.69
CA GLY A 82 -5.22 -21.29 19.37
C GLY A 82 -6.07 -20.08 18.97
N ARG A 83 -5.46 -18.89 18.82
CA ARG A 83 -6.14 -17.67 18.34
C ARG A 83 -6.58 -17.80 16.88
N VAL A 84 -5.70 -18.25 15.99
CA VAL A 84 -6.01 -18.50 14.57
C VAL A 84 -7.12 -19.54 14.43
N HIS A 85 -7.07 -20.63 15.21
CA HIS A 85 -8.12 -21.64 15.22
C HIS A 85 -9.47 -21.05 15.68
N ARG A 86 -9.52 -20.30 16.79
CA ARG A 86 -10.74 -19.63 17.25
C ARG A 86 -11.28 -18.63 16.24
N TRP A 87 -10.40 -17.85 15.58
CA TRP A 87 -10.79 -16.94 14.51
C TRP A 87 -11.42 -17.71 13.34
N ARG A 88 -10.80 -18.80 12.87
CA ARG A 88 -11.36 -19.68 11.83
C ARG A 88 -12.73 -20.23 12.24
N VAL A 89 -12.87 -20.74 13.46
CA VAL A 89 -14.16 -21.24 13.98
C VAL A 89 -15.22 -20.15 14.02
N ASN A 90 -14.87 -18.93 14.45
CA ASN A 90 -15.80 -17.80 14.50
C ASN A 90 -16.21 -17.32 13.11
N VAL A 91 -15.28 -17.28 12.14
CA VAL A 91 -15.58 -16.97 10.74
C VAL A 91 -16.50 -18.03 10.14
N THR A 92 -16.21 -19.32 10.36
CA THR A 92 -17.08 -20.41 9.90
C THR A 92 -18.47 -20.33 10.52
N ARG A 93 -18.59 -20.02 11.82
CA ARG A 93 -19.88 -19.81 12.49
C ARG A 93 -20.63 -18.60 11.94
N PHE A 94 -19.93 -17.51 11.68
CA PHE A 94 -20.50 -16.30 11.10
C PHE A 94 -21.06 -16.58 9.70
N VAL A 95 -20.29 -17.24 8.84
CA VAL A 95 -20.72 -17.65 7.49
C VAL A 95 -21.90 -18.62 7.55
N ALA A 96 -21.87 -19.61 8.46
CA ALA A 96 -22.99 -20.53 8.65
C ALA A 96 -24.25 -19.81 9.16
N GLY A 97 -24.09 -18.83 10.07
CA GLY A 97 -25.20 -18.00 10.57
C GLY A 97 -25.81 -17.12 9.48
N ALA A 98 -24.98 -16.49 8.64
CA ALA A 98 -25.43 -15.71 7.50
C ALA A 98 -26.19 -16.57 6.47
N ALA A 99 -25.68 -17.78 6.19
CA ALA A 99 -26.36 -18.73 5.30
C ALA A 99 -27.70 -19.22 5.87
N ALA A 100 -27.78 -19.48 7.17
CA ALA A 100 -29.03 -19.86 7.85
C ALA A 100 -30.06 -18.73 7.82
N ALA A 101 -29.65 -17.48 8.06
CA ALA A 101 -30.52 -16.31 7.98
C ALA A 101 -31.08 -16.14 6.55
N ALA A 102 -30.24 -16.27 5.52
CA ALA A 102 -30.67 -16.22 4.12
C ALA A 102 -31.68 -17.33 3.79
N ALA A 103 -31.48 -18.54 4.30
CA ALA A 103 -32.41 -19.66 4.10
C ALA A 103 -33.78 -19.42 4.77
N VAL A 104 -33.81 -18.81 5.96
CA VAL A 104 -35.06 -18.44 6.64
C VAL A 104 -35.81 -17.37 5.85
N ILE A 105 -35.11 -16.33 5.38
CA ILE A 105 -35.71 -15.27 4.55
C ILE A 105 -36.32 -15.86 3.27
N ALA A 106 -35.60 -16.77 2.60
CA ALA A 106 -36.11 -17.46 1.41
C ALA A 106 -37.34 -18.33 1.72
N ALA A 107 -37.34 -19.07 2.83
CA ALA A 107 -38.48 -19.90 3.23
C ALA A 107 -39.71 -19.06 3.56
N VAL A 108 -39.55 -17.92 4.25
CA VAL A 108 -40.63 -16.97 4.54
C VAL A 108 -41.18 -16.36 3.24
N ALA A 109 -40.32 -15.98 2.29
CA ALA A 109 -40.76 -15.43 1.01
C ALA A 109 -41.58 -16.45 0.20
N VAL A 110 -41.18 -17.72 0.19
CA VAL A 110 -41.94 -18.81 -0.46
C VAL A 110 -43.27 -19.07 0.26
N PHE A 111 -43.32 -18.96 1.59
CA PHE A 111 -44.56 -19.13 2.35
C PHE A 111 -45.55 -17.99 2.08
N VAL A 112 -45.08 -16.74 2.08
CA VAL A 112 -45.89 -15.53 1.84
C VAL A 112 -46.42 -15.47 0.40
N THR A 113 -45.63 -15.91 -0.58
CA THR A 113 -46.08 -15.96 -1.99
C THR A 113 -47.06 -17.11 -2.26
N ARG A 114 -47.02 -18.17 -1.46
CA ARG A 114 -47.92 -19.32 -1.59
C ARG A 114 -49.27 -19.11 -0.89
N ASP A 115 -49.33 -18.23 0.10
CA ASP A 115 -50.55 -17.91 0.84
C ASP A 115 -51.35 -16.72 0.24
N GLY A 116 -51.06 -16.36 -1.01
CA GLY A 116 -51.82 -15.34 -1.77
C GLY A 116 -53.28 -15.71 -2.08
N SER A 117 -53.80 -16.83 -1.56
CA SER A 117 -55.23 -17.14 -1.62
C SER A 117 -55.96 -16.54 -0.42
N ARG A 118 -56.71 -15.47 -0.71
CA ARG A 118 -57.71 -14.79 0.13
C ARG A 118 -58.23 -15.60 1.32
N PRO A 119 -58.28 -15.01 2.53
CA PRO A 119 -58.88 -15.63 3.70
C PRO A 119 -60.39 -15.46 3.64
N GLU A 120 -61.09 -16.26 2.85
CA GLU A 120 -62.52 -16.42 3.07
C GLU A 120 -63.04 -17.75 2.51
N ARG A 121 -63.50 -18.58 3.46
CA ARG A 121 -64.32 -19.78 3.28
C ARG A 121 -63.68 -20.97 2.57
N ARG A 122 -63.23 -21.94 3.36
CA ARG A 122 -63.68 -23.35 3.24
C ARG A 122 -63.24 -24.18 4.44
N VAL A 123 -64.13 -24.25 5.43
CA VAL A 123 -64.30 -25.45 6.24
C VAL A 123 -65.12 -26.42 5.40
N GLN A 124 -64.50 -27.47 4.85
CA GLN A 124 -65.18 -28.76 4.61
C GLN A 124 -64.21 -29.87 4.17
N ARG A 125 -64.16 -30.90 5.03
CA ARG A 125 -63.83 -32.32 4.80
C ARG A 125 -62.99 -32.65 3.55
N VAL A 126 -61.72 -32.96 3.78
CA VAL A 126 -61.00 -34.00 3.01
C VAL A 126 -60.37 -34.96 4.00
N SER A 127 -61.07 -36.07 4.20
CA SER A 127 -60.60 -37.28 4.89
C SER A 127 -59.98 -38.20 3.83
N GLY A 128 -58.72 -38.58 4.04
CA GLY A 128 -58.07 -39.70 3.34
C GLY A 128 -57.44 -39.34 1.99
N SER A 129 -56.14 -39.65 1.84
CA SER A 129 -55.37 -39.58 0.59
C SER A 129 -54.70 -38.24 0.20
N GLY A 130 -54.44 -37.34 1.16
CA GLY A 130 -53.62 -36.12 0.93
C GLY A 130 -52.16 -36.20 1.39
N SER A 131 -51.84 -37.17 2.25
CA SER A 131 -50.57 -37.21 3.00
C SER A 131 -49.35 -37.67 2.19
N ARG A 132 -49.53 -38.35 1.04
CA ARG A 132 -48.41 -38.77 0.19
C ARG A 132 -47.88 -37.67 -0.75
N LEU A 133 -48.73 -36.73 -1.18
CA LEU A 133 -48.34 -35.66 -2.11
C LEU A 133 -47.58 -34.51 -1.43
N VAL A 134 -47.88 -34.25 -0.15
CA VAL A 134 -47.19 -33.22 0.67
C VAL A 134 -45.79 -33.68 1.04
N MET A 135 -45.58 -34.99 1.20
CA MET A 135 -44.30 -35.55 1.64
C MET A 135 -43.24 -35.60 0.51
N THR A 136 -43.66 -35.79 -0.74
CA THR A 136 -42.77 -35.76 -1.92
C THR A 136 -42.32 -34.34 -2.26
N THR A 137 -43.22 -33.36 -2.17
CA THR A 137 -42.88 -31.94 -2.37
C THR A 137 -41.93 -31.42 -1.28
N PHE A 138 -42.08 -31.85 -0.02
CA PHE A 138 -41.13 -31.50 1.05
C PHE A 138 -39.73 -32.08 0.85
N LYS A 139 -39.63 -33.32 0.32
CA LYS A 139 -38.34 -33.94 0.00
C LYS A 139 -37.64 -33.20 -1.14
N GLN A 140 -38.36 -32.86 -2.21
CA GLN A 140 -37.80 -32.08 -3.33
C GLN A 140 -37.33 -30.68 -2.88
N LEU A 141 -38.08 -30.02 -2.01
CA LEU A 141 -37.69 -28.71 -1.47
C LEU A 141 -36.43 -28.78 -0.61
N ARG A 142 -36.26 -29.80 0.25
CA ARG A 142 -35.03 -30.01 1.04
C ARG A 142 -33.80 -30.24 0.17
N TRP A 143 -33.94 -31.00 -0.92
CA TRP A 143 -32.85 -31.22 -1.87
C TRP A 143 -32.48 -29.95 -2.62
N ALA A 144 -33.48 -29.20 -3.14
CA ALA A 144 -33.23 -27.94 -3.82
C ALA A 144 -32.55 -26.91 -2.90
N LEU A 145 -32.99 -26.81 -1.64
CA LEU A 145 -32.37 -25.92 -0.64
C LEU A 145 -30.94 -26.37 -0.30
N GLY A 146 -30.70 -27.68 -0.21
CA GLY A 146 -29.37 -28.26 0.01
C GLY A 146 -28.41 -27.96 -1.13
N VAL A 147 -28.87 -28.06 -2.39
CA VAL A 147 -28.06 -27.73 -3.58
C VAL A 147 -27.79 -26.22 -3.67
N LEU A 148 -28.79 -25.37 -3.37
CA LEU A 148 -28.61 -23.92 -3.31
C LEU A 148 -27.65 -23.49 -2.20
N LEU A 149 -27.71 -24.13 -1.03
CA LEU A 149 -26.77 -23.87 0.07
C LEU A 149 -25.36 -24.35 -0.29
N LEU A 150 -25.21 -25.54 -0.90
CA LEU A 150 -23.90 -26.01 -1.35
C LEU A 150 -23.31 -25.10 -2.45
N ALA A 151 -24.13 -24.71 -3.44
CA ALA A 151 -23.71 -23.81 -4.51
C ALA A 151 -23.38 -22.40 -3.97
N GLY A 152 -24.13 -21.90 -2.98
CA GLY A 152 -23.82 -20.64 -2.31
C GLY A 152 -22.50 -20.70 -1.53
N VAL A 153 -22.20 -21.82 -0.88
CA VAL A 153 -20.93 -22.01 -0.15
C VAL A 153 -19.75 -22.13 -1.10
N THR A 154 -19.86 -22.84 -2.23
CA THR A 154 -18.77 -22.94 -3.20
C THR A 154 -18.49 -21.63 -3.93
N LEU A 155 -19.52 -20.82 -4.21
CA LEU A 155 -19.35 -19.49 -4.80
C LEU A 155 -18.73 -18.49 -3.81
N ALA A 156 -19.05 -18.58 -2.52
CA ALA A 156 -18.46 -17.71 -1.49
C ALA A 156 -16.98 -18.03 -1.19
N GLN A 157 -16.54 -19.28 -1.39
CA GLN A 157 -15.16 -19.70 -1.12
C GLN A 157 -14.14 -19.23 -2.16
N ASN A 158 -14.60 -18.79 -3.34
CA ASN A 158 -13.71 -18.36 -4.43
C ASN A 158 -13.57 -16.84 -4.55
N VAL A 159 -14.14 -16.05 -3.63
CA VAL A 159 -13.85 -14.62 -3.60
C VAL A 159 -12.42 -14.44 -3.07
N PRO A 160 -11.46 -14.02 -3.91
CA PRO A 160 -10.11 -13.81 -3.42
C PRO A 160 -10.17 -12.75 -2.32
N MET A 161 -9.54 -13.02 -1.18
CA MET A 161 -9.51 -12.07 -0.08
C MET A 161 -8.55 -10.92 -0.42
N PRO A 162 -8.88 -9.67 -0.10
CA PRO A 162 -7.96 -8.56 -0.26
C PRO A 162 -6.69 -8.79 0.58
N PRO A 163 -5.53 -8.27 0.16
CA PRO A 163 -4.30 -8.36 0.95
C PRO A 163 -4.49 -7.70 2.32
N ALA A 164 -4.10 -8.41 3.39
CA ALA A 164 -4.23 -7.93 4.76
C ALA A 164 -3.47 -6.63 5.02
N ASN A 165 -2.28 -6.48 4.41
CA ASN A 165 -1.50 -5.24 4.43
C ASN A 165 -1.32 -4.71 2.99
N PRO A 166 -2.16 -3.75 2.55
CA PRO A 166 -2.14 -3.23 1.19
C PRO A 166 -0.83 -2.55 0.79
N LEU A 167 -0.15 -1.89 1.73
CA LEU A 167 1.10 -1.19 1.46
C LEU A 167 2.26 -2.18 1.23
N ASN A 168 2.39 -3.21 2.07
CA ASN A 168 3.37 -4.26 1.87
C ASN A 168 3.08 -5.05 0.58
N TYR A 169 1.81 -5.27 0.25
CA TYR A 169 1.41 -5.84 -1.04
C TYR A 169 1.88 -4.96 -2.21
N PHE A 170 1.66 -3.66 -2.16
CA PHE A 170 2.13 -2.71 -3.17
C PHE A 170 3.66 -2.78 -3.36
N LEU A 171 4.43 -2.69 -2.28
CA LEU A 171 5.90 -2.73 -2.35
C LEU A 171 6.41 -4.06 -2.93
N ARG A 172 5.76 -5.18 -2.60
CA ARG A 172 6.07 -6.50 -3.15
C ARG A 172 5.74 -6.59 -4.65
N VAL A 173 4.61 -6.03 -5.08
CA VAL A 173 4.24 -5.97 -6.51
C VAL A 173 5.30 -5.22 -7.30
N LEU A 174 5.80 -4.09 -6.78
CA LEU A 174 6.87 -3.35 -7.45
C LEU A 174 8.17 -4.15 -7.54
N ASP A 175 8.58 -4.82 -6.44
CA ASP A 175 9.76 -5.69 -6.45
C ASP A 175 9.66 -6.83 -7.46
N ASN A 176 8.46 -7.38 -7.61
CA ASN A 176 8.18 -8.41 -8.58
C ASN A 176 8.24 -7.86 -10.01
N GLU A 177 7.59 -6.73 -10.27
CA GLU A 177 7.63 -6.03 -11.57
C GLU A 177 9.07 -5.69 -12.01
N ALA A 178 9.92 -5.29 -11.06
CA ALA A 178 11.33 -5.02 -11.33
C ALA A 178 12.10 -6.25 -11.85
N ARG A 179 11.62 -7.46 -11.56
CA ARG A 179 12.19 -8.75 -12.01
C ARG A 179 11.52 -9.28 -13.28
N LEU A 180 10.45 -8.65 -13.76
CA LEU A 180 9.62 -9.13 -14.88
C LEU A 180 9.65 -8.17 -16.07
N ASN A 181 9.81 -8.72 -17.27
CA ASN A 181 9.65 -8.03 -18.53
C ASN A 181 8.15 -8.04 -18.86
N VAL A 182 7.49 -6.91 -18.60
CA VAL A 182 6.07 -6.71 -18.88
C VAL A 182 5.98 -5.95 -20.20
N ARG A 183 5.22 -6.49 -21.15
CA ARG A 183 5.02 -5.93 -22.49
C ARG A 183 3.55 -5.91 -22.83
N GLY A 184 3.11 -4.88 -23.54
CA GLY A 184 1.73 -4.75 -23.99
C GLY A 184 1.51 -3.42 -24.68
N VAL A 185 0.25 -3.03 -24.82
CA VAL A 185 -0.14 -1.71 -25.34
C VAL A 185 -0.76 -0.91 -24.21
N VAL A 186 -0.11 0.17 -23.82
CA VAL A 186 -0.58 1.08 -22.76
C VAL A 186 -1.21 2.31 -23.41
N SER A 187 -2.44 2.61 -23.01
CA SER A 187 -3.05 3.93 -23.26
C SER A 187 -2.63 4.86 -22.13
N GLU A 188 -1.87 5.90 -22.47
CA GLU A 188 -1.44 6.95 -21.56
C GLU A 188 -2.15 8.25 -21.90
N ARG A 189 -2.77 8.86 -20.90
CA ARG A 189 -3.36 10.20 -20.98
C ARG A 189 -2.69 11.07 -19.93
N GLN A 190 -1.95 12.07 -20.38
CA GLN A 190 -1.32 13.06 -19.50
C GLN A 190 -1.98 14.42 -19.71
N VAL A 191 -2.55 14.97 -18.63
CA VAL A 191 -3.15 16.31 -18.63
C VAL A 191 -2.10 17.30 -18.13
N PHE A 192 -1.00 17.49 -18.89
CA PHE A 192 0.13 18.32 -18.44
C PHE A 192 1.09 18.83 -19.53
N PRO A 193 1.51 20.14 -19.52
CA PRO A 193 0.78 21.37 -19.18
C PRO A 193 -0.17 21.73 -20.38
N PRO A 194 -0.74 22.96 -20.60
CA PRO A 194 -1.94 23.17 -21.44
C PRO A 194 -1.65 23.11 -22.95
N ARG A 195 -1.04 22.03 -23.41
CA ARG A 195 -1.12 21.59 -24.80
C ARG A 195 -2.27 20.60 -24.86
N LYS A 196 -2.92 20.55 -26.02
CA LYS A 196 -3.96 19.57 -26.40
C LYS A 196 -3.66 18.21 -25.74
N GLU A 197 -4.65 17.61 -25.08
CA GLU A 197 -4.50 16.36 -24.33
C GLU A 197 -3.61 15.37 -25.11
N ALA A 198 -2.49 14.99 -24.52
CA ALA A 198 -1.56 14.08 -25.14
C ALA A 198 -2.01 12.67 -24.80
N GLU A 199 -2.75 12.06 -25.74
CA GLU A 199 -2.91 10.61 -25.77
C GLU A 199 -1.67 10.01 -26.43
N ALA A 200 -0.99 9.12 -25.72
CA ALA A 200 0.17 8.42 -26.20
C ALA A 200 0.00 6.93 -26.00
N THR A 201 0.52 6.15 -26.95
CA THR A 201 0.60 4.69 -26.84
C THR A 201 2.01 4.29 -26.47
N ARG A 202 2.18 3.43 -25.46
CA ARG A 202 3.48 2.92 -25.01
C ARG A 202 3.49 1.40 -24.88
N GLY A 203 4.69 0.82 -24.88
CA GLY A 203 4.88 -0.63 -24.69
C GLY A 203 4.79 -1.11 -23.22
N ASP A 204 4.89 -0.20 -22.26
CA ASP A 204 5.03 -0.47 -20.83
C ASP A 204 4.49 0.73 -20.02
N ILE A 205 3.98 0.48 -18.81
CA ILE A 205 3.58 1.55 -17.90
C ILE A 205 4.85 2.24 -17.39
N PRO A 206 4.90 3.58 -17.34
CA PRO A 206 6.04 4.28 -16.76
C PRO A 206 6.39 3.74 -15.36
N ALA A 207 7.69 3.64 -15.10
CA ALA A 207 8.20 3.28 -13.78
C ALA A 207 7.60 4.24 -12.75
N PRO A 208 7.28 3.76 -11.54
CA PRO A 208 6.81 4.65 -10.49
C PRO A 208 7.91 5.68 -10.19
N PRO A 209 7.53 6.88 -9.68
CA PRO A 209 8.52 7.81 -9.16
C PRO A 209 9.35 7.15 -8.05
N PRO A 210 10.53 7.68 -7.69
CA PRO A 210 11.33 7.16 -6.58
C PRO A 210 10.48 7.01 -5.32
N ILE A 211 10.61 5.86 -4.66
CA ILE A 211 9.71 5.47 -3.56
C ILE A 211 10.45 5.53 -2.23
N PHE A 212 9.76 6.06 -1.23
CA PHE A 212 10.22 6.10 0.16
C PHE A 212 9.26 5.26 1.01
N PRO A 213 9.54 3.98 1.25
CA PRO A 213 8.66 3.11 2.04
C PRO A 213 8.33 3.69 3.43
N MET A 214 9.31 4.34 4.08
CA MET A 214 9.09 4.99 5.37
C MET A 214 8.10 6.16 5.28
N LEU A 215 8.23 7.04 4.27
CA LEU A 215 7.30 8.16 4.08
C LEU A 215 5.90 7.68 3.66
N LEU A 216 5.82 6.58 2.92
CA LEU A 216 4.55 5.94 2.62
C LEU A 216 3.82 5.49 3.89
N ARG A 217 4.52 4.80 4.81
CA ARG A 217 3.92 4.36 6.08
C ARG A 217 3.46 5.52 6.97
N GLN A 218 4.24 6.61 6.98
CA GLN A 218 3.96 7.77 7.85
C GLN A 218 2.93 8.73 7.26
N GLY A 219 2.90 8.88 5.94
CA GLY A 219 2.21 9.96 5.25
C GLY A 219 0.99 9.53 4.44
N TRP A 220 0.68 8.24 4.35
CA TRP A 220 -0.37 7.73 3.47
C TRP A 220 -1.27 6.72 4.13
N THR A 221 -2.55 6.73 3.72
CA THR A 221 -3.51 5.66 3.99
C THR A 221 -3.74 4.90 2.69
N VAL A 222 -3.71 3.57 2.75
CA VAL A 222 -3.93 2.71 1.59
C VAL A 222 -5.20 1.90 1.80
N ALA A 223 -6.21 2.14 0.96
CA ALA A 223 -7.41 1.32 0.90
C ALA A 223 -7.28 0.30 -0.23
N VAL A 224 -7.75 -0.92 -0.01
CA VAL A 224 -7.79 -1.97 -1.04
C VAL A 224 -9.23 -2.40 -1.30
N SER A 225 -9.57 -2.59 -2.56
CA SER A 225 -10.87 -3.07 -3.01
C SER A 225 -10.72 -3.91 -4.27
N SER A 226 -11.76 -4.64 -4.66
CA SER A 226 -11.79 -5.29 -5.97
C SER A 226 -11.71 -4.22 -7.06
N GLY A 227 -10.76 -4.34 -7.97
CA GLY A 227 -10.65 -3.45 -9.12
C GLY A 227 -11.45 -3.95 -10.32
N GLU A 228 -11.57 -3.09 -11.32
CA GLU A 228 -12.05 -3.47 -12.65
C GLU A 228 -11.06 -4.40 -13.35
N GLN A 229 -11.52 -5.13 -14.37
CA GLN A 229 -10.61 -5.90 -15.20
C GLN A 229 -9.81 -4.96 -16.11
N ILE A 230 -8.49 -5.16 -16.18
CA ILE A 230 -7.61 -4.42 -17.09
C ILE A 230 -6.90 -5.42 -17.99
N ALA A 231 -6.95 -5.19 -19.31
CA ALA A 231 -6.46 -6.11 -20.33
C ALA A 231 -7.00 -7.56 -20.13
N GLY A 232 -8.26 -7.70 -19.72
CA GLY A 232 -8.93 -8.99 -19.47
C GLY A 232 -8.50 -9.69 -18.18
N ARG A 233 -7.78 -9.01 -17.28
CA ARG A 233 -7.25 -9.61 -16.06
C ARG A 233 -7.85 -8.97 -14.81
N GLU A 234 -8.13 -9.79 -13.81
CA GLU A 234 -8.66 -9.31 -12.53
C GLU A 234 -7.63 -8.52 -11.73
N THR A 235 -8.09 -7.45 -11.08
CA THR A 235 -7.19 -6.57 -10.33
C THR A 235 -7.60 -6.35 -8.88
N TRP A 236 -6.60 -6.03 -8.06
CA TRP A 236 -6.78 -5.27 -6.83
C TRP A 236 -6.65 -3.78 -7.13
N ARG A 237 -7.65 -2.99 -6.72
CA ARG A 237 -7.59 -1.53 -6.75
C ARG A 237 -7.06 -1.02 -5.41
N LEU A 238 -5.89 -0.41 -5.44
CA LEU A 238 -5.26 0.22 -4.29
C LEU A 238 -5.38 1.74 -4.40
N GLU A 239 -6.10 2.35 -3.47
CA GLU A 239 -6.23 3.80 -3.36
C GLU A 239 -5.30 4.35 -2.29
N PHE A 240 -4.36 5.20 -2.70
CA PHE A 240 -3.41 5.89 -1.86
C PHE A 240 -3.93 7.31 -1.60
N LYS A 241 -4.29 7.58 -0.34
CA LYS A 241 -4.70 8.90 0.13
C LYS A 241 -3.59 9.50 1.01
N PRO A 242 -3.01 10.65 0.62
CA PRO A 242 -2.02 11.30 1.46
C PRO A 242 -2.71 11.88 2.72
N ARG A 243 -1.98 11.94 3.83
CA ARG A 243 -2.41 12.65 5.05
C ARG A 243 -2.52 14.16 4.81
N ASN A 244 -1.65 14.70 3.96
CA ASN A 244 -1.78 16.05 3.42
C ASN A 244 -2.83 16.02 2.31
N ASP A 245 -4.04 16.51 2.61
CA ASP A 245 -5.19 16.52 1.69
C ASP A 245 -5.00 17.39 0.44
N ARG A 246 -3.99 18.27 0.45
CA ARG A 246 -3.58 19.08 -0.70
C ARG A 246 -2.69 18.32 -1.68
N ALA A 247 -2.15 17.16 -1.31
CA ALA A 247 -1.32 16.35 -2.20
C ALA A 247 -2.16 15.48 -3.15
N ALA A 248 -1.55 15.10 -4.27
CA ALA A 248 -2.17 14.20 -5.24
C ALA A 248 -2.50 12.83 -4.63
N ARG A 249 -3.61 12.24 -5.07
CA ARG A 249 -4.01 10.87 -4.73
C ARG A 249 -3.62 9.94 -5.87
N PHE A 250 -3.30 8.69 -5.54
CA PHE A 250 -2.95 7.68 -6.53
C PHE A 250 -3.89 6.49 -6.44
N THR A 251 -4.33 5.99 -7.59
CA THR A 251 -4.99 4.70 -7.70
C THR A 251 -4.13 3.78 -8.54
N TYR A 252 -3.83 2.60 -8.03
CA TYR A 252 -3.14 1.55 -8.77
C TYR A 252 -4.05 0.34 -8.94
N TRP A 253 -3.99 -0.27 -10.11
CA TRP A 253 -4.64 -1.54 -10.38
C TRP A 253 -3.54 -2.60 -10.51
N MET A 254 -3.57 -3.58 -9.61
CA MET A 254 -2.56 -4.63 -9.51
C MET A 254 -3.14 -5.96 -9.95
N ASP A 255 -2.45 -6.67 -10.84
CA ASP A 255 -2.86 -8.00 -11.26
C ASP A 255 -2.89 -8.97 -10.08
N ARG A 256 -3.99 -9.72 -9.93
CA ARG A 256 -4.16 -10.66 -8.81
C ARG A 256 -3.23 -11.88 -8.89
N GLU A 257 -2.93 -12.34 -10.11
CA GLU A 257 -2.23 -13.60 -10.33
C GLU A 257 -0.71 -13.37 -10.49
N TRP A 258 -0.33 -12.46 -11.39
CA TRP A 258 1.04 -12.13 -11.75
C TRP A 258 1.67 -11.10 -10.82
N SER A 259 0.88 -10.42 -9.97
CA SER A 259 1.38 -9.41 -9.02
C SER A 259 2.24 -8.34 -9.71
N ILE A 260 1.70 -7.70 -10.75
CA ILE A 260 2.29 -6.58 -11.49
C ILE A 260 1.30 -5.41 -11.59
N ARG A 261 1.79 -4.19 -11.86
CA ARG A 261 0.92 -3.04 -12.15
C ARG A 261 0.26 -3.20 -13.52
N LEU A 262 -1.07 -3.08 -13.57
CA LEU A 262 -1.84 -3.03 -14.82
C LEU A 262 -2.35 -1.63 -15.14
N GLY A 263 -2.41 -0.75 -14.15
CA GLY A 263 -2.81 0.63 -14.35
C GLY A 263 -2.37 1.53 -13.20
N VAL A 264 -2.31 2.83 -13.50
CA VAL A 264 -2.07 3.90 -12.54
C VAL A 264 -2.89 5.12 -12.94
N GLN A 265 -3.46 5.78 -11.95
CA GLN A 265 -4.15 7.05 -12.10
C GLN A 265 -3.70 7.97 -10.99
N GLU A 266 -3.37 9.21 -11.35
CA GLU A 266 -3.10 10.29 -10.43
C GLU A 266 -4.25 11.29 -10.53
N THR A 267 -4.79 11.67 -9.37
CA THR A 267 -5.78 12.74 -9.26
C THR A 267 -5.23 13.84 -8.36
N ASP A 268 -5.53 15.09 -8.68
CA ASP A 268 -5.15 16.20 -7.81
C ASP A 268 -5.99 16.25 -6.51
N ALA A 269 -5.78 17.30 -5.71
CA ALA A 269 -6.52 17.51 -4.47
C ALA A 269 -8.04 17.65 -4.66
N ARG A 270 -8.48 18.18 -5.81
CA ARG A 270 -9.89 18.35 -6.19
C ARG A 270 -10.52 17.05 -6.71
N GLY A 271 -9.69 16.08 -7.06
CA GLY A 271 -10.11 14.79 -7.61
C GLY A 271 -10.06 14.73 -9.14
N ASP A 272 -9.58 15.80 -9.79
CA ASP A 272 -9.43 15.83 -11.24
C ASP A 272 -8.27 14.92 -11.67
N VAL A 273 -8.48 14.12 -12.72
CA VAL A 273 -7.46 13.20 -13.23
C VAL A 273 -6.36 14.00 -13.93
N THR A 274 -5.14 13.92 -13.41
CA THR A 274 -3.98 14.61 -13.99
C THR A 274 -3.11 13.70 -14.85
N TYR A 275 -3.18 12.39 -14.59
CA TYR A 275 -2.44 11.38 -15.32
C TYR A 275 -3.16 10.03 -15.19
N ASN A 276 -3.22 9.28 -16.29
CA ASN A 276 -3.77 7.94 -16.33
C ASN A 276 -2.96 7.09 -17.32
N ALA A 277 -2.57 5.89 -16.92
CA ALA A 277 -1.92 4.92 -17.80
C ALA A 277 -2.45 3.53 -17.49
N ARG A 278 -2.96 2.82 -18.49
CA ARG A 278 -3.52 1.46 -18.34
C ARG A 278 -3.19 0.58 -19.53
N TYR A 279 -2.93 -0.71 -19.29
CA TYR A 279 -2.81 -1.67 -20.39
C TYR A 279 -4.18 -1.89 -21.05
N THR A 280 -4.18 -1.85 -22.37
CA THR A 280 -5.29 -2.27 -23.23
C THR A 280 -5.10 -3.72 -23.67
N THR A 281 -3.86 -4.11 -23.94
CA THR A 281 -3.43 -5.50 -24.18
C THR A 281 -2.17 -5.78 -23.37
N LEU A 282 -1.95 -7.04 -22.99
CA LEU A 282 -0.84 -7.45 -22.14
C LEU A 282 -0.35 -8.85 -22.54
N GLU A 283 0.95 -8.97 -22.78
CA GLU A 283 1.61 -10.25 -22.99
C GLU A 283 1.93 -10.92 -21.64
N LYS A 284 2.13 -12.24 -21.66
CA LYS A 284 2.55 -12.97 -20.46
C LYS A 284 3.93 -12.46 -19.98
N PRO A 285 4.07 -11.99 -18.72
CA PRO A 285 5.33 -11.51 -18.19
C PRO A 285 6.39 -12.60 -18.20
N MET A 286 7.60 -12.23 -18.64
CA MET A 286 8.75 -13.12 -18.63
C MET A 286 9.77 -12.66 -17.60
N LYS A 287 10.52 -13.57 -16.99
CA LYS A 287 11.60 -13.19 -16.06
C LYS A 287 12.68 -12.41 -16.82
N ARG A 288 13.15 -11.30 -16.25
CA ARG A 288 14.27 -10.53 -16.82
C ARG A 288 15.59 -11.24 -16.57
N THR A 289 16.51 -11.12 -17.53
CA THR A 289 17.91 -11.47 -17.36
C THR A 289 18.57 -10.59 -16.30
N SER A 290 18.26 -9.28 -16.33
CA SER A 290 18.76 -8.28 -15.37
C SER A 290 17.59 -7.52 -14.75
N PRO A 291 17.37 -7.64 -13.42
CA PRO A 291 16.34 -6.86 -12.73
C PRO A 291 16.54 -5.36 -12.88
N ARG A 292 15.45 -4.59 -12.99
CA ARG A 292 15.49 -3.12 -12.86
C ARG A 292 15.82 -2.77 -11.41
N ASN A 293 16.70 -1.79 -11.21
CA ASN A 293 16.89 -1.21 -9.89
C ASN A 293 15.71 -0.28 -9.59
N LEU A 294 14.84 -0.68 -8.65
CA LEU A 294 13.88 0.24 -8.07
C LEU A 294 14.65 1.23 -7.21
N THR A 295 14.50 2.51 -7.51
CA THR A 295 15.07 3.58 -6.72
C THR A 295 14.26 3.71 -5.42
N ARG A 296 14.61 2.86 -4.44
CA ARG A 296 14.18 3.01 -3.05
C ARG A 296 15.12 3.98 -2.38
N LEU A 297 14.54 5.07 -1.88
CA LEU A 297 15.32 6.13 -1.29
C LEU A 297 15.04 6.18 0.21
N GLU A 298 16.11 6.43 0.94
CA GLU A 298 16.07 6.65 2.37
C GLU A 298 16.08 8.15 2.67
N PRO A 299 15.48 8.58 3.79
CA PRO A 299 15.59 9.96 4.25
C PRO A 299 17.05 10.38 4.41
N ARG A 300 17.36 11.61 4.02
CA ARG A 300 18.72 12.17 4.10
C ARG A 300 18.77 13.34 5.08
N PRO A 301 18.68 13.10 6.40
CA PRO A 301 18.59 14.19 7.39
C PRO A 301 19.84 15.10 7.38
N LYS A 302 21.03 14.56 7.07
CA LYS A 302 22.25 15.36 6.92
C LYS A 302 22.18 16.29 5.71
N LEU A 303 21.61 15.81 4.59
CA LEU A 303 21.39 16.62 3.39
C LEU A 303 20.36 17.71 3.66
N GLU A 304 19.24 17.36 4.32
CA GLU A 304 18.21 18.32 4.75
C GLU A 304 18.80 19.43 5.63
N ALA A 305 19.59 19.06 6.65
CA ALA A 305 20.26 20.02 7.53
C ALA A 305 21.26 20.90 6.77
N PHE A 306 22.07 20.30 5.89
CA PHE A 306 23.00 21.03 5.04
C PHE A 306 22.26 22.05 4.16
N VAL A 307 21.19 21.64 3.49
CA VAL A 307 20.38 22.53 2.65
C VAL A 307 19.78 23.65 3.47
N LYS A 308 19.20 23.35 4.63
CA LYS A 308 18.66 24.35 5.56
C LYS A 308 19.71 25.35 6.02
N GLN A 309 20.97 24.94 6.18
CA GLN A 309 22.06 25.85 6.49
C GLN A 309 22.42 26.75 5.30
N GLN A 310 22.40 26.22 4.07
CA GLN A 310 22.79 26.95 2.87
C GLN A 310 21.72 27.93 2.36
N ILE A 311 20.45 27.52 2.35
CA ILE A 311 19.33 28.34 1.83
C ILE A 311 18.53 29.03 2.93
N GLY A 312 18.90 28.81 4.19
CA GLY A 312 18.13 29.23 5.36
C GLY A 312 16.89 28.38 5.60
N GLY A 313 15.99 28.89 6.44
CA GLY A 313 14.68 28.26 6.64
C GLY A 313 13.85 28.28 5.36
N TYR A 314 13.25 27.15 5.02
CA TYR A 314 12.29 26.99 3.93
C TYR A 314 11.11 26.16 4.41
N TYR A 315 9.97 26.33 3.75
CA TYR A 315 8.76 25.57 3.99
C TYR A 315 8.67 24.42 3.00
N LEU A 316 8.34 23.23 3.51
CA LEU A 316 7.85 22.11 2.70
C LEU A 316 6.44 21.75 3.16
N PRO A 317 5.54 21.35 2.24
CA PRO A 317 4.24 20.85 2.63
C PRO A 317 4.35 19.59 3.49
N ASP A 318 3.36 19.34 4.33
CA ASP A 318 3.37 18.23 5.28
C ASP A 318 3.64 16.89 4.58
N GLY A 319 4.54 16.10 5.19
CA GLY A 319 5.00 14.82 4.68
C GLY A 319 6.11 14.89 3.62
N PHE A 320 6.36 16.04 2.98
CA PHE A 320 7.44 16.17 2.00
C PHE A 320 8.81 16.30 2.68
N ARG A 321 9.79 15.59 2.14
CA ARG A 321 11.17 15.52 2.65
C ARG A 321 12.15 15.65 1.50
N LEU A 322 13.28 16.31 1.75
CA LEU A 322 14.33 16.46 0.74
C LEU A 322 15.11 15.15 0.63
N PHE A 323 15.31 14.71 -0.61
CA PHE A 323 15.98 13.43 -0.85
C PHE A 323 17.11 13.51 -1.87
N GLU A 324 17.10 14.51 -2.74
CA GLU A 324 18.12 14.66 -3.77
C GLU A 324 18.40 16.13 -4.00
N VAL A 325 19.69 16.44 -4.13
CA VAL A 325 20.18 17.72 -4.61
C VAL A 325 21.15 17.42 -5.72
N ARG A 326 20.96 18.05 -6.88
CA ARG A 326 21.82 17.81 -8.03
C ARG A 326 22.04 19.07 -8.85
N PRO A 327 23.23 19.21 -9.47
CA PRO A 327 23.43 20.23 -10.50
C PRO A 327 22.49 19.95 -11.68
N ARG A 328 22.04 21.02 -12.32
CA ARG A 328 21.23 20.99 -13.53
C ARG A 328 21.73 22.05 -14.50
N THR A 329 21.64 21.77 -15.79
CA THR A 329 21.85 22.78 -16.82
C THR A 329 20.48 23.26 -17.32
N VAL A 330 20.30 24.57 -17.42
CA VAL A 330 19.11 25.19 -18.01
C VAL A 330 19.44 25.80 -19.38
N ARG A 331 18.53 26.60 -19.94
CA ARG A 331 18.72 27.28 -21.23
C ARG A 331 20.06 28.01 -21.28
N ASP A 332 20.67 28.04 -22.46
CA ASP A 332 21.94 28.72 -22.73
C ASP A 332 23.12 28.17 -21.90
N ASN A 333 23.09 26.88 -21.57
CA ASN A 333 24.10 26.17 -20.79
C ASN A 333 24.38 26.76 -19.41
N GLN A 334 23.42 27.50 -18.85
CA GLN A 334 23.60 28.11 -17.54
C GLN A 334 23.39 27.07 -16.43
N ASN A 335 24.21 27.18 -15.37
CA ASN A 335 24.16 26.28 -14.23
C ASN A 335 22.98 26.62 -13.32
N ALA A 336 22.27 25.58 -12.89
CA ALA A 336 21.16 25.62 -11.96
C ALA A 336 21.33 24.53 -10.90
N LEU A 337 20.60 24.68 -9.79
CA LEU A 337 20.53 23.68 -8.74
C LEU A 337 19.11 23.13 -8.67
N GLU A 338 18.97 21.81 -8.68
CA GLU A 338 17.70 21.11 -8.52
C GLU A 338 17.66 20.44 -7.15
N LEU A 339 16.71 20.85 -6.31
CA LEU A 339 16.30 20.14 -5.11
C LEU A 339 15.06 19.30 -5.42
N ARG A 340 15.05 18.04 -5.01
CA ARG A 340 13.88 17.18 -5.14
C ARG A 340 13.38 16.74 -3.78
N VAL A 341 12.10 16.97 -3.56
CA VAL A 341 11.41 16.62 -2.33
C VAL A 341 10.28 15.64 -2.64
N SER A 342 10.01 14.71 -1.74
CA SER A 342 8.93 13.73 -1.90
C SER A 342 8.25 13.45 -0.59
N ASN A 343 6.97 13.12 -0.64
CA ASN A 343 6.20 12.54 0.47
C ASN A 343 6.06 11.01 0.37
N GLY A 344 6.80 10.36 -0.53
CA GLY A 344 6.79 8.91 -0.76
C GLY A 344 6.27 8.48 -2.13
N LEU A 345 5.35 9.25 -2.73
CA LEU A 345 4.85 9.02 -4.11
C LEU A 345 4.84 10.30 -4.94
N SER A 346 4.38 11.42 -4.37
CA SER A 346 4.44 12.71 -5.04
C SER A 346 5.86 13.26 -4.96
N VAL A 347 6.28 13.95 -6.02
CA VAL A 347 7.58 14.63 -6.09
C VAL A 347 7.34 16.11 -6.40
N LEU A 348 8.00 16.99 -5.65
CA LEU A 348 8.16 18.39 -6.04
C LEU A 348 9.62 18.63 -6.42
N VAL A 349 9.81 19.44 -7.45
CA VAL A 349 11.11 19.85 -7.93
C VAL A 349 11.23 21.36 -7.70
N ILE A 350 12.26 21.76 -6.94
CA ILE A 350 12.60 23.15 -6.69
C ILE A 350 13.89 23.44 -7.45
N VAL A 351 13.85 24.38 -8.39
CA VAL A 351 15.00 24.75 -9.22
C VAL A 351 15.44 26.17 -8.88
N PHE A 352 16.69 26.34 -8.48
CA PHE A 352 17.36 27.65 -8.45
C PHE A 352 18.06 27.86 -9.77
N SER A 353 17.68 28.91 -10.49
CA SER A 353 18.14 29.17 -11.85
C SER A 353 18.52 30.64 -12.04
N PRO A 354 19.54 30.96 -12.87
CA PRO A 354 19.82 32.33 -13.28
C PRO A 354 18.75 32.92 -14.22
N VAL A 355 17.94 32.07 -14.87
CA VAL A 355 16.89 32.50 -15.80
C VAL A 355 15.50 32.23 -15.24
N GLY A 356 14.54 33.07 -15.63
CA GLY A 356 13.13 32.87 -15.30
C GLY A 356 12.45 31.84 -16.21
N THR A 357 11.27 31.41 -15.81
CA THR A 357 10.35 30.62 -16.65
C THR A 357 8.94 31.21 -16.57
N GLY A 358 8.07 30.83 -17.51
CA GLY A 358 6.66 31.22 -17.47
C GLY A 358 5.92 30.54 -16.30
N LYS A 359 4.96 31.25 -15.69
CA LYS A 359 4.04 30.64 -14.72
C LYS A 359 3.09 29.68 -15.43
N SER A 360 2.71 28.60 -14.76
CA SER A 360 1.67 27.67 -15.23
C SER A 360 0.96 27.00 -14.04
N PRO A 361 -0.19 26.34 -14.22
CA PRO A 361 -1.00 25.77 -13.12
C PRO A 361 -0.31 24.75 -12.19
N LYS A 362 0.94 24.33 -12.50
CA LYS A 362 1.77 23.47 -11.62
C LYS A 362 3.21 23.96 -11.51
N VAL A 363 3.44 25.23 -11.84
CA VAL A 363 4.76 25.88 -11.77
C VAL A 363 4.59 27.23 -11.10
N ALA A 364 5.05 27.33 -9.86
CA ALA A 364 5.24 28.62 -9.19
C ALA A 364 6.63 29.17 -9.51
N VAL A 365 6.70 30.46 -9.79
CA VAL A 365 7.94 31.16 -10.14
C VAL A 365 8.10 32.36 -9.24
N ARG A 366 9.30 32.53 -8.69
CA ARG A 366 9.66 33.68 -7.86
C ARG A 366 11.02 34.24 -8.28
N ASP A 367 11.09 35.55 -8.38
CA ASP A 367 12.35 36.29 -8.52
C ASP A 367 12.97 36.55 -7.13
N LEU A 368 14.27 36.26 -7.01
CA LEU A 368 15.10 36.45 -5.84
C LEU A 368 16.22 37.48 -6.07
N LYS A 369 15.94 38.54 -6.87
CA LYS A 369 16.85 39.67 -7.15
C LYS A 369 18.22 39.20 -7.67
N GLY A 370 18.22 38.58 -8.84
CA GLY A 370 19.44 38.05 -9.49
C GLY A 370 19.49 36.53 -9.59
N SER A 371 18.45 35.84 -9.10
CA SER A 371 18.18 34.44 -9.37
C SER A 371 16.67 34.19 -9.36
N TRP A 372 16.26 33.08 -9.95
CA TRP A 372 14.89 32.64 -10.03
C TRP A 372 14.71 31.32 -9.29
N VAL A 373 13.58 31.16 -8.65
CA VAL A 373 13.13 29.90 -8.08
C VAL A 373 11.90 29.41 -8.82
N TRP A 374 11.97 28.17 -9.28
CA TRP A 374 10.85 27.48 -9.89
C TRP A 374 10.44 26.31 -9.00
N VAL A 375 9.18 26.24 -8.60
CA VAL A 375 8.62 25.11 -7.85
C VAL A 375 7.63 24.40 -8.75
N ILE A 376 7.92 23.13 -9.06
CA ILE A 376 7.20 22.31 -10.02
C ILE A 376 6.66 21.08 -9.31
N GLY A 377 5.36 20.82 -9.40
CA GLY A 377 4.77 19.62 -8.81
C GLY A 377 3.25 19.59 -8.85
N ASN A 378 2.66 18.45 -8.51
CA ASN A 378 1.21 18.28 -8.48
C ASN A 378 0.62 18.68 -7.13
N LEU A 379 0.60 19.98 -6.87
CA LEU A 379 -0.05 20.61 -5.71
C LEU A 379 -0.90 21.80 -6.18
N PRO A 380 -1.88 22.24 -5.36
CA PRO A 380 -2.57 23.50 -5.57
C PRO A 380 -1.58 24.67 -5.79
N GLN A 381 -1.91 25.57 -6.71
CA GLN A 381 -1.03 26.66 -7.11
C GLN A 381 -0.59 27.54 -5.93
N ASP A 382 -1.49 27.82 -4.99
CA ASP A 382 -1.19 28.60 -3.79
C ASP A 382 -0.19 27.89 -2.85
N GLU A 383 -0.23 26.57 -2.79
CA GLU A 383 0.73 25.76 -2.05
C GLU A 383 2.12 25.81 -2.71
N LEU A 384 2.20 25.72 -4.04
CA LEU A 384 3.45 25.89 -4.79
C LEU A 384 4.03 27.29 -4.59
N GLU A 385 3.20 28.32 -4.61
CA GLU A 385 3.60 29.71 -4.38
C GLU A 385 4.05 29.95 -2.94
N ARG A 386 3.45 29.27 -1.96
CA ARG A 386 3.90 29.29 -0.56
C ARG A 386 5.29 28.69 -0.41
N VAL A 387 5.56 27.55 -1.06
CA VAL A 387 6.91 26.96 -1.10
C VAL A 387 7.89 27.94 -1.74
N ALA A 388 7.58 28.51 -2.90
CA ALA A 388 8.43 29.47 -3.59
C ALA A 388 8.72 30.72 -2.73
N THR A 389 7.70 31.23 -2.03
CA THR A 389 7.78 32.42 -1.16
C THR A 389 8.53 32.15 0.15
N SER A 390 8.62 30.91 0.58
CA SER A 390 9.42 30.54 1.76
C SER A 390 10.93 30.51 1.49
N LEU A 391 11.32 30.22 0.25
CA LEU A 391 12.72 30.05 -0.12
C LEU A 391 13.44 31.39 -0.14
N ARG A 392 14.56 31.48 0.58
CA ARG A 392 15.40 32.68 0.62
C ARG A 392 16.52 32.54 -0.40
N ALA A 393 16.99 33.68 -0.89
CA ALA A 393 18.07 33.73 -1.87
C ALA A 393 19.36 33.13 -1.29
N PRO A 394 19.94 32.09 -1.93
CA PRO A 394 21.35 31.82 -1.74
C PRO A 394 22.14 32.93 -2.45
N LEU A 395 23.13 33.51 -1.76
CA LEU A 395 23.85 34.69 -2.26
C LEU A 395 24.50 34.46 -3.63
N GLN A 396 24.85 33.23 -4.02
CA GLN A 396 25.31 32.87 -5.38
C GLN A 396 25.06 31.37 -5.68
N ILE A 397 24.45 31.03 -6.84
CA ILE A 397 24.24 29.63 -7.27
C ILE A 397 25.57 28.87 -7.39
N GLY A 398 26.64 29.55 -7.82
CA GLY A 398 27.99 28.95 -7.88
C GLY A 398 28.50 28.48 -6.53
N SER A 399 28.30 29.28 -5.47
CA SER A 399 28.67 28.90 -4.10
C SER A 399 27.88 27.70 -3.60
N LEU A 400 26.59 27.61 -3.96
CA LEU A 400 25.80 26.42 -3.64
C LEU A 400 26.34 25.18 -4.34
N LEU A 401 26.58 25.25 -5.65
CA LEU A 401 27.06 24.10 -6.42
C LEU A 401 28.40 23.58 -5.88
N ASN A 402 29.30 24.49 -5.53
CA ASN A 402 30.57 24.15 -4.87
C ASN A 402 30.33 23.51 -3.49
N GLY A 403 29.44 24.07 -2.67
CA GLY A 403 29.07 23.47 -1.39
C GLY A 403 28.45 22.08 -1.53
N PHE A 404 27.64 21.85 -2.56
CA PHE A 404 26.98 20.57 -2.82
C PHE A 404 27.89 19.49 -3.41
N SER A 405 29.00 19.87 -4.04
CA SER A 405 30.02 18.90 -4.49
C SER A 405 30.60 18.07 -3.35
N GLY A 406 30.62 18.62 -2.13
CA GLY A 406 31.03 17.93 -0.90
C GLY A 406 29.87 17.49 -0.01
N ALA A 407 28.62 17.59 -0.47
CA ALA A 407 27.47 17.23 0.36
C ALA A 407 27.47 15.72 0.69
N PRO A 408 26.98 15.34 1.89
CA PRO A 408 26.83 13.94 2.25
C PRO A 408 25.98 13.21 1.20
N ARG A 409 26.59 12.19 0.58
CA ARG A 409 25.90 11.34 -0.40
C ARG A 409 24.84 10.45 0.24
#